data_AF-A0A517PQD3-F1
#
_entry.id   AF-A0A517PQD3-F1
#
_cell.length_a   1.000
_cell.length_b   1.000
_cell.length_c   1.000
_cell.angle_alpha   90.00
_cell.angle_beta   90.00
_cell.angle_gamma   90.00
#
_symmetry.space_group_name_H-M   'P 1'
#
loop_
_entity.id
_entity.type
_entity.pdbx_description
1 polymer ?
#
loop_
_entity_poly.entity_id
_entity_poly.type
_entity_poly.pdbx_seq_one_letter_code
_entity_poly.pdbx_strand_id
1 'polypeptide(L)'
;MADKKESKTIRFPVFVVLLLPLGYVLSIGPVVALMTDSQWNITYPEYYRLVEAFYTPVGLIENSNEMLRSCFSAYIDFFVQRF
;
A
#
# COMPACT_ATOMS: atom_id res chain seq x y z
N MET A 1 -7.79 34.57 -21.92
CA MET A 1 -8.34 33.45 -21.11
C MET A 1 -7.41 32.22 -21.14
N ALA A 2 -6.09 32.40 -21.07
CA ALA A 2 -5.12 31.28 -21.07
C ALA A 2 -4.74 30.84 -19.65
N ASP A 3 -4.68 31.77 -18.69
CA ASP A 3 -4.18 31.52 -17.32
C ASP A 3 -5.04 30.56 -16.48
N LYS A 4 -6.35 30.46 -16.76
CA LYS A 4 -7.24 29.52 -16.05
C LYS A 4 -7.06 28.06 -16.48
N LYS A 5 -6.48 27.80 -17.66
CA LYS A 5 -6.30 26.44 -18.19
C LYS A 5 -5.07 25.78 -17.57
N GLU A 6 -3.97 26.51 -17.41
CA GLU A 6 -2.73 26.00 -16.81
C GLU A 6 -2.91 25.57 -15.34
N SER A 7 -3.71 26.31 -14.58
CA SER A 7 -3.96 26.02 -13.16
C SER A 7 -4.57 24.63 -12.91
N LYS A 8 -5.45 24.14 -13.79
CA LYS A 8 -6.05 22.80 -13.66
C LYS A 8 -5.10 21.69 -14.11
N THR A 9 -4.35 21.94 -15.19
CA THR A 9 -3.42 20.95 -15.77
C THR A 9 -2.23 20.67 -14.85
N ILE A 10 -1.79 21.64 -14.04
CA ILE A 10 -0.69 21.46 -13.08
C ILE A 10 -1.20 20.89 -11.74
N ARG A 11 -2.43 21.20 -11.31
CA ARG A 11 -3.00 20.67 -10.06
C ARG A 11 -3.20 19.16 -10.09
N PHE A 12 -3.65 18.61 -11.22
CA PHE A 12 -3.91 17.18 -11.35
C PHE A 12 -2.68 16.29 -11.07
N PRO A 13 -1.51 16.49 -11.72
CA PRO A 13 -0.32 15.68 -11.44
C PRO A 13 0.18 15.86 -10.01
N VAL A 14 0.04 17.04 -9.40
CA VAL A 14 0.38 17.26 -7.99
C VAL A 14 -0.49 16.38 -7.07
N PHE A 15 -1.79 16.30 -7.31
CA PHE A 15 -2.67 15.40 -6.56
C PHE A 15 -2.31 13.94 -6.80
N VAL A 16 -2.02 13.54 -8.03
CA VAL A 16 -1.62 12.17 -8.36
C VAL A 16 -0.33 11.77 -7.63
N VAL A 17 0.66 12.66 -7.60
CA VAL A 17 1.93 12.43 -6.89
C VAL A 17 1.72 12.28 -5.38
N LEU A 18 0.73 12.95 -4.79
CA LEU A 18 0.42 12.84 -3.36
C LEU A 18 -0.47 11.63 -3.04
N LEU A 19 -1.44 11.32 -3.92
CA LEU A 19 -2.45 10.29 -3.68
C LEU A 19 -1.97 8.88 -4.07
N LEU A 20 -1.11 8.73 -5.08
CA LEU A 20 -0.60 7.43 -5.48
C LEU A 20 0.23 6.74 -4.39
N PRO A 21 1.19 7.42 -3.72
CA PRO A 21 1.92 6.81 -2.61
C PRO A 21 1.00 6.42 -1.46
N LEU A 22 0.00 7.25 -1.17
CA LEU A 22 -1.01 6.95 -0.15
C LEU A 22 -1.80 5.69 -0.53
N GLY A 23 -2.30 5.62 -1.76
CA GLY A 23 -3.02 4.45 -2.26
C GLY A 23 -2.17 3.19 -2.25
N TYR A 24 -0.89 3.31 -2.63
CA TYR A 24 0.09 2.23 -2.58
C TYR A 24 0.35 1.72 -1.17
N VAL A 25 0.56 2.61 -0.18
CA VAL A 25 0.75 2.18 1.21
C VAL A 25 -0.51 1.53 1.77
N LEU A 26 -1.69 2.12 1.49
CA LEU A 26 -2.96 1.58 1.99
C LEU A 26 -3.35 0.26 1.30
N SER A 27 -2.91 -0.01 0.07
CA SER A 27 -3.27 -1.24 -0.62
C SER A 27 -2.59 -2.49 -0.07
N ILE A 28 -1.55 -2.38 0.77
CA ILE A 28 -0.84 -3.55 1.31
C ILE A 28 -1.76 -4.48 2.12
N GLY A 29 -2.66 -3.93 2.95
CA GLY A 29 -3.58 -4.72 3.78
C GLY A 29 -4.50 -5.62 2.95
N PRO A 30 -5.33 -5.06 2.05
CA PRO A 30 -6.16 -5.84 1.14
C PRO A 30 -5.35 -6.83 0.29
N VAL A 31 -4.17 -6.45 -0.19
CA VAL A 31 -3.35 -7.34 -1.03
C VAL A 31 -2.82 -8.53 -0.23
N VAL A 32 -2.35 -8.32 1.00
CA VAL A 32 -1.92 -9.43 1.87
C VAL A 32 -3.10 -10.35 2.17
N ALA A 33 -4.28 -9.80 2.50
CA ALA A 33 -5.48 -10.60 2.72
C ALA A 33 -5.93 -11.42 1.51
N LEU A 34 -5.62 -10.98 0.28
CA LEU A 34 -5.85 -11.79 -0.93
C LEU A 34 -4.78 -12.86 -1.17
N MET A 35 -3.59 -12.70 -0.58
CA MET A 35 -2.44 -13.59 -0.77
C MET A 35 -2.28 -14.61 0.35
N THR A 36 -2.95 -14.42 1.48
CA THR A 36 -2.87 -15.28 2.67
C THR A 36 -4.24 -15.68 3.17
N ASP A 37 -4.35 -16.88 3.76
CA ASP A 37 -5.56 -17.29 4.49
C ASP A 37 -5.60 -16.72 5.93
N SER A 38 -6.70 -16.97 6.64
CA SER A 38 -6.89 -16.57 8.05
C SER A 38 -5.86 -17.16 9.04
N GLN A 39 -5.08 -18.15 8.61
CA GLN A 39 -4.01 -18.77 9.37
C GLN A 39 -2.62 -18.26 8.95
N TRP A 40 -2.56 -17.22 8.10
CA TRP A 40 -1.35 -16.65 7.52
C TRP A 40 -0.59 -17.59 6.57
N ASN A 41 -1.23 -18.62 6.05
CA ASN A 41 -0.63 -19.45 5.00
C ASN A 41 -0.76 -18.76 3.64
N ILE A 42 0.30 -18.78 2.85
CA ILE A 42 0.32 -18.21 1.50
C ILE A 42 -0.58 -19.04 0.58
N THR A 43 -1.62 -18.42 0.03
CA THR A 43 -2.58 -19.07 -0.89
C THR A 43 -2.03 -19.18 -2.32
N TYR A 44 -1.29 -18.17 -2.78
CA TYR A 44 -0.76 -18.09 -4.14
C TYR A 44 0.77 -17.87 -4.15
N PRO A 45 1.56 -18.92 -3.85
CA PRO A 45 3.01 -18.81 -3.70
C PRO A 45 3.73 -18.33 -4.96
N GLU A 46 3.17 -18.59 -6.15
CA GLU A 46 3.70 -18.14 -7.44
C GLU A 46 3.70 -16.62 -7.62
N TYR A 47 2.76 -15.91 -6.98
CA TYR A 47 2.65 -14.45 -7.04
C TYR A 47 3.23 -13.75 -5.82
N TYR A 48 3.37 -14.48 -4.70
CA TYR A 48 3.83 -13.92 -3.42
C TYR A 48 5.16 -13.17 -3.55
N ARG A 49 6.15 -13.77 -4.23
CA ARG A 49 7.46 -13.12 -4.43
C ARG A 49 7.37 -11.79 -5.18
N LEU A 50 6.46 -11.68 -6.15
CA LEU A 50 6.28 -10.46 -6.92
C LEU A 50 5.61 -9.38 -6.06
N VAL A 51 4.61 -9.76 -5.26
CA VAL A 51 3.95 -8.87 -4.30
C VAL A 51 4.93 -8.37 -3.23
N GLU A 52 5.72 -9.28 -2.66
CA GLU A 52 6.76 -8.95 -1.69
C GLU A 52 7.80 -7.98 -2.27
N ALA A 53 8.27 -8.23 -3.50
CA ALA A 53 9.18 -7.31 -4.19
C ALA A 53 8.54 -5.94 -4.43
N PHE A 54 7.26 -5.90 -4.84
CA PHE A 54 6.53 -4.67 -5.08
C PHE A 54 6.35 -3.83 -3.81
N TYR A 55 6.15 -4.47 -2.65
CA TYR A 55 5.97 -3.81 -1.35
C TYR A 55 7.25 -3.66 -0.52
N THR A 56 8.42 -4.05 -1.06
CA THR A 56 9.70 -3.93 -0.34
C THR A 56 9.94 -2.51 0.22
N PRO A 57 9.67 -1.42 -0.51
CA PRO A 57 9.79 -0.07 0.05
C PRO A 57 8.94 0.18 1.30
N VAL A 58 7.73 -0.39 1.35
CA VAL A 58 6.84 -0.28 2.53
C VAL A 58 7.45 -1.03 3.70
N GLY A 59 7.94 -2.26 3.48
CA GLY A 59 8.62 -3.04 4.51
C GLY A 59 9.88 -2.37 5.04
N LEU A 60 10.63 -1.64 4.22
CA LEU A 60 11.79 -0.86 4.67
C LEU A 60 11.38 0.31 5.58
N ILE A 61 10.29 1.01 5.25
CA ILE A 61 9.76 2.12 6.06
C ILE A 61 9.18 1.59 7.36
N GLU A 62 8.41 0.51 7.30
CA GLU A 62 7.87 -0.19 8.47
C GLU A 62 8.96 -0.53 9.49
N ASN A 63 10.07 -1.11 9.02
CA ASN A 63 11.18 -1.53 9.87
C ASN A 63 12.04 -0.37 10.39
N SER A 64 11.82 0.87 9.91
CA SER A 64 12.58 2.04 10.36
C SER A 64 12.11 2.58 11.72
N ASN A 65 10.90 2.25 12.15
CA ASN A 65 10.30 2.78 13.36
C ASN A 65 9.33 1.77 14.01
N GLU A 66 9.52 1.49 15.29
CA GLU A 66 8.71 0.51 16.01
C GLU A 66 7.21 0.84 16.03
N MET A 67 6.85 2.12 16.19
CA MET A 67 5.46 2.56 16.16
C MET A 67 4.84 2.32 14.78
N LEU A 68 5.59 2.58 13.70
CA LEU A 68 5.11 2.30 12.34
C LEU A 68 4.90 0.81 12.13
N ARG A 69 5.85 -0.03 12.56
CA ARG A 69 5.70 -1.49 12.52
C ARG A 69 4.44 -1.96 13.22
N SER A 70 4.17 -1.49 14.44
CA SER A 70 2.94 -1.83 15.16
C SER A 70 1.68 -1.39 14.42
N CYS A 71 1.68 -0.19 13.82
CA CYS A 71 0.55 0.29 13.02
C CYS A 71 0.33 -0.55 11.75
N PHE A 72 1.38 -0.91 11.03
CA PHE A 72 1.29 -1.73 9.82
C PHE A 72 0.80 -3.14 10.14
N SER A 73 1.34 -3.78 11.19
CA SER A 73 0.87 -5.08 11.64
C SER A 73 -0.61 -5.04 11.99
N ALA A 74 -1.06 -4.09 12.83
CA ALA A 74 -2.47 -3.97 13.18
C ALA A 74 -3.38 -3.69 11.97
N TYR A 75 -2.89 -2.92 11.00
CA TYR A 75 -3.60 -2.63 9.76
C TYR A 75 -3.76 -3.88 8.89
N ILE A 76 -2.69 -4.65 8.68
CA ILE A 76 -2.73 -5.88 7.87
C ILE A 76 -3.58 -6.94 8.58
N ASP A 77 -3.41 -7.11 9.89
CA ASP A 77 -4.19 -8.05 10.72
C ASP A 77 -5.70 -7.78 10.57
N PHE A 78 -6.12 -6.52 10.59
CA PHE A 78 -7.52 -6.14 10.39
C PHE A 78 -8.09 -6.64 9.05
N PHE A 79 -7.30 -6.62 7.98
CA PHE A 79 -7.73 -7.12 6.67
C PHE A 79 -7.72 -8.64 6.61
N VAL A 80 -6.63 -9.29 7.06
CA VAL A 80 -6.49 -10.76 7.02
C VAL A 80 -7.51 -11.47 7.90
N GLN A 81 -7.94 -10.87 9.02
CA GLN A 81 -8.96 -11.47 9.89
C GLN A 81 -10.39 -11.28 9.38
N ARG A 82 -10.61 -10.32 8.47
CA ARG A 82 -11.96 -9.95 8.02
C ARG A 82 -12.33 -10.54 6.66
N PHE A 83 -11.34 -10.98 5.89
CA PHE A 83 -11.49 -11.60 4.57
C PHE A 83 -10.92 -13.02 4.60
#